data_AF-T1A7B4-F1
#
_entry.id   AF-T1A7B4-F1
#
_cell.length_a   1.000
_cell.length_b   1.000
_cell.length_c   1.000
_cell.angle_alpha   90.00
_cell.angle_beta   90.00
_cell.angle_gamma   90.00
#
_symmetry.space_group_name_H-M   'P 1'
#
loop_
_entity.id
_entity.type
_entity.pdbx_description
1 polymer ?
#
loop_
_entity_poly.entity_id
_entity_poly.type
_entity_poly.pdbx_seq_one_letter_code
_entity_poly.pdbx_strand_id
1 'polypeptide(L)' 'NVVACCRRCNTRKEDRLLEEAGFSLTRQPRAPRSRLWLMAVSGEVQEEWVPYVAPVLEQAVAV' A
#
# COMPACT_ATOMS: atom_id res chain seq x y z
N ASN A 1 -4.38 0.38 1.09
CA ASN A 1 -4.58 -0.24 2.44
C ASN A 1 -3.25 -0.36 3.19
N VAL A 2 -2.44 0.69 3.23
CA VAL A 2 -1.10 0.65 3.82
C VAL A 2 -1.12 1.39 5.16
N VAL A 3 -0.42 0.84 6.16
CA VAL A 3 -0.25 1.45 7.49
C VAL A 3 1.22 1.32 7.88
N ALA A 4 1.81 2.40 8.40
CA ALA A 4 3.18 2.36 8.92
C ALA A 4 3.25 1.43 10.14
N CYS A 5 4.29 0.61 10.21
CA CYS A 5 4.45 -0.40 11.24
C CYS A 5 5.92 -0.50 11.66
N CYS A 6 6.19 -0.76 12.95
CA CYS A 6 7.55 -1.07 13.38
C CYS A 6 7.95 -2.47 12.91
N ARG A 7 9.26 -2.74 12.79
CA ARG A 7 9.76 -4.05 12.32
C ARG A 7 9.17 -5.24 13.09
N ARG A 8 9.15 -5.18 14.43
CA ARG A 8 8.61 -6.25 15.28
C ARG A 8 7.14 -6.54 14.99
N CYS A 9 6.31 -5.51 14.89
CA CYS A 9 4.90 -5.67 14.60
C CYS A 9 4.66 -6.12 13.16
N ASN A 10 5.48 -5.66 12.21
CA ASN A 10 5.42 -6.08 10.81
C ASN A 10 5.75 -7.56 10.65
N THR A 11 6.79 -8.05 11.33
CA THR A 11 7.12 -9.49 11.36
C THR A 11 6.05 -10.30 12.09
N ARG A 12 5.43 -9.77 13.15
CA ARG A 12 4.29 -10.45 13.78
C ARG A 12 3.08 -10.51 12.83
N LYS A 13 2.82 -9.47 12.03
CA LYS A 13 1.72 -9.44 11.06
C LYS A 13 1.97 -10.44 9.93
N GLU A 14 3.12 -10.34 9.28
CA GLU A 14 3.51 -11.18 8.13
C GLU A 14 2.36 -11.28 7.11
N ASP A 15 2.05 -12.49 6.65
CA ASP A 15 1.05 -12.77 5.63
C ASP A 15 -0.35 -13.06 6.20
N ARG A 16 -0.56 -12.84 7.51
CA ARG A 16 -1.84 -13.09 8.19
C ARG A 16 -2.78 -11.90 8.08
N LEU A 17 -4.09 -12.05 8.09
CA LEU A 17 -5.01 -10.92 8.21
C LEU A 17 -4.82 -10.17 9.55
N LEU A 18 -5.32 -8.93 9.64
CA LEU A 18 -5.18 -8.13 10.86
C LEU A 18 -5.81 -8.84 12.06
N GLU A 19 -7.00 -9.41 11.86
CA GLU A 19 -7.72 -10.19 12.88
C GLU A 19 -6.99 -11.47 13.28
N GLU A 20 -6.36 -12.18 12.33
CA GLU A 20 -5.54 -13.36 12.59
C GLU A 20 -4.26 -13.05 13.40
N ALA A 21 -3.73 -11.83 13.27
CA ALA A 21 -2.57 -11.36 14.02
C ALA A 21 -2.94 -10.65 15.36
N GLY A 22 -4.23 -10.48 15.64
CA GLY A 22 -4.75 -9.77 16.82
C GLY A 22 -4.50 -8.26 16.77
N PHE A 23 -4.49 -7.68 15.57
CA PHE A 23 -4.37 -6.23 15.35
C PHE A 23 -5.72 -5.60 15.05
N SER A 24 -5.92 -4.38 15.55
CA SER A 24 -7.08 -3.54 15.25
C SER A 24 -6.62 -2.18 14.73
N LEU A 25 -7.32 -1.66 13.73
CA LEU A 25 -7.05 -0.33 13.21
C LEU A 25 -7.79 0.70 14.05
N THR A 26 -7.07 1.72 14.55
CA THR A 26 -7.69 2.84 15.28
C THR A 26 -8.61 3.68 14.39
N ARG A 27 -8.39 3.66 13.08
CA ARG A 27 -9.19 4.39 12.08
C ARG A 27 -9.24 3.60 10.78
N GLN A 28 -10.37 3.70 10.08
CA GLN A 28 -10.51 3.16 8.74
C GLN A 28 -9.55 3.82 7.75
N PRO A 29 -8.70 3.06 7.03
CA PRO A 29 -7.83 3.59 5.99
C PRO A 29 -8.65 4.23 4.87
N ARG A 30 -8.14 5.32 4.29
CA ARG A 30 -8.74 6.00 3.14
C ARG A 30 -7.68 6.23 2.08
N ALA A 31 -8.11 6.42 0.84
CA ALA A 31 -7.20 6.78 -0.24
C ALA A 31 -6.43 8.08 0.09
N PRO A 32 -5.11 8.13 -0.16
CA PRO A 32 -4.33 9.35 0.03
C PRO A 32 -4.82 10.45 -0.91
N ARG A 33 -4.74 11.70 -0.46
CA ARG A 33 -5.21 12.88 -1.23
C ARG A 33 -4.29 13.28 -2.37
N SER A 34 -3.00 12.93 -2.29
CA SER A 34 -1.97 13.35 -3.25
C SER A 34 -1.39 12.15 -4.01
N ARG A 35 -0.97 12.40 -5.25
CA ARG A 35 -0.27 11.45 -6.12
C ARG A 35 1.13 11.05 -5.61
N LEU A 36 1.58 11.63 -4.48
CA LEU A 36 2.88 11.36 -3.85
C LEU A 36 3.10 9.88 -3.48
N TRP A 37 2.04 9.08 -3.35
CA TRP A 37 2.19 7.63 -3.14
C TRP A 37 2.93 6.94 -4.29
N LEU A 38 2.89 7.50 -5.51
CA LEU A 38 3.63 6.98 -6.67
C LEU A 38 5.15 7.06 -6.47
N MET A 39 5.62 8.01 -5.67
CA MET A 39 7.04 8.05 -5.29
C MET A 39 7.42 6.95 -4.32
N ALA A 40 6.47 6.36 -3.58
CA ALA A 40 6.72 5.14 -2.80
C ALA A 40 6.81 3.89 -3.70
N VAL A 41 6.34 3.99 -4.96
CA VAL A 41 6.47 2.95 -6.01
C VAL A 41 7.63 3.27 -6.95
N SER A 42 8.63 4.07 -6.55
CA SER A 42 9.74 4.51 -7.42
C SER A 42 10.73 3.40 -7.84
N GLY A 43 10.32 2.14 -7.81
CA GLY A 43 11.05 0.99 -8.34
C GLY A 43 10.33 0.40 -9.55
N GLU A 44 10.96 -0.57 -10.20
CA GLU A 44 10.29 -1.34 -11.26
C GLU A 44 9.03 -2.01 -10.70
N VAL A 45 7.90 -1.77 -11.36
CA VAL A 45 6.66 -2.50 -11.12
C VAL A 45 6.84 -3.89 -11.69
N GLN A 46 6.73 -4.93 -10.85
CA GLN A 46 6.73 -6.31 -11.31
C GLN A 46 5.53 -6.55 -12.26
N GLU A 47 5.72 -7.37 -13.28
CA GLU A 47 4.75 -7.57 -14.37
C GLU A 47 3.37 -7.99 -13.88
N GLU A 48 3.31 -8.85 -12.87
CA GLU A 48 2.07 -9.32 -12.22
C GLU A 48 1.22 -8.18 -11.60
N TRP A 49 1.86 -7.06 -11.24
CA TRP A 49 1.18 -5.92 -10.61
C TRP A 49 0.66 -4.92 -11.64
N VAL A 50 1.13 -4.97 -12.89
CA VAL A 50 0.79 -4.01 -13.96
C VAL A 50 -0.72 -3.75 -14.08
N PRO A 51 -1.63 -4.75 -14.05
CA PRO A 51 -3.07 -4.51 -14.16
C PRO A 51 -3.65 -3.62 -13.06
N TYR A 52 -3.01 -3.58 -11.89
CA TYR A 52 -3.48 -2.87 -10.71
C TYR A 52 -2.88 -1.46 -10.57
N VAL A 53 -1.68 -1.23 -11.11
CA VAL A 53 -0.95 0.04 -11.00
C VAL A 53 -1.01 0.90 -12.26
N ALA A 54 -1.07 0.29 -13.46
CA ALA A 54 -1.07 1.02 -14.73
C ALA A 54 -2.17 2.09 -14.83
N PRO A 55 -3.45 1.82 -14.45
CA PRO A 55 -4.49 2.85 -14.52
C PRO A 55 -4.21 4.08 -13.66
N VAL A 56 -3.50 3.90 -12.53
CA VAL A 56 -3.18 4.99 -11.62
C VAL A 56 -1.94 5.76 -12.07
N LEU A 57 -0.97 5.08 -12.69
CA LEU A 57 0.21 5.72 -13.30
C LEU A 57 -0.20 6.61 -14.48
N GLU A 58 -1.06 6.13 -15.37
CA GLU A 58 -1.57 6.90 -16.52
C GLU A 58 -2.31 8.17 -16.08
N GLN A 59 -3.18 8.07 -15.08
CA GLN A 59 -3.90 9.22 -14.52
C GLN A 59 -3.00 10.23 -13.81
N ALA A 60 -1.80 9.81 -13.40
CA ALA A 60 -0.86 10.67 -12.70
C ALA A 60 0.09 11.43 -13.62
N VAL A 61 0.44 10.83 -14.76
CA VAL A 61 1.28 11.41 -15.82
C VAL A 61 0.48 12.29 -16.78
N ALA A 62 -0.84 12.07 -16.87
CA ALA A 62 -1.77 13.02 -17.48
C ALA A 62 -1.80 14.32 -16.62
N VAL A 63 -0.93 15.25 -16.99
CA VAL A 63 -0.92 16.67 -16.62
C VAL A 63 -1.23 17.46 -17.88
#